data_AF-A0A142XWJ6-F1
#
_entry.id   AF-A0A142XWJ6-F1
#
_cell.length_a   1.000
_cell.length_b   1.000
_cell.length_c   1.000
_cell.angle_alpha   90.00
_cell.angle_beta   90.00
_cell.angle_gamma   90.00
#
_symmetry.space_group_name_H-M   'P 1'
#
loop_
_entity.id
_entity.type
_entity.pdbx_description
1 polymer ?
#
loop_
_entity_poly.entity_id
_entity_poly.type
_entity_poly.pdbx_seq_one_letter_code
_entity_poly.pdbx_strand_id
1 'polypeptide(L)'
;MSDLVSDPLEMVFGKSIVGAELIYSEARREILRAIESSFEPFNTDRMIRSTTAVLNRMSPLMIDHLTDTDMAGFVTGMNDLSKQFPAWLWREFTTGIRTFQTPPPLPPNYFRLMDMFDPEPRLRFPLIEKAAERLSQRNVLTRDQWEAASIDARERAFFITGDVTNDTIAKVRDVIVNDLNEGASFKEFKKKLGDTLEKSGIGPARVENIYRTNVQAAFRDGRETLVSDPIVTELFPYQRYIAVHDKRARQTHKDLEKFGLSGTNIYRRDDPFWDRFTPPWDYQCRCGVRPMTVDAAARAGVEEARQWLKTGVPPERPEWRDSFIPFPHNPNFGTRGRVAIAA
;
A
#
# COMPACT_ATOMS: atom_id res chain seq x y z
N MET A 1 -1.76 -29.99 -0.31
CA MET A 1 -2.58 -29.70 -1.50
C MET A 1 -3.95 -29.30 -0.98
N SER A 2 -4.17 -28.01 -0.81
CA SER A 2 -5.46 -27.40 -0.54
C SER A 2 -5.48 -26.08 -1.31
N ASP A 3 -5.77 -26.23 -2.60
CA ASP A 3 -6.53 -25.30 -3.44
C ASP A 3 -6.31 -23.80 -3.20
N LEU A 4 -5.30 -23.31 -3.92
CA LEU A 4 -5.32 -22.03 -4.62
C LEU A 4 -6.55 -21.97 -5.54
N VAL A 5 -7.72 -21.71 -4.96
CA VAL A 5 -8.88 -21.24 -5.72
C VAL A 5 -9.04 -19.79 -5.32
N SER A 6 -8.54 -18.89 -6.17
CA SER A 6 -9.01 -17.51 -6.18
C SER A 6 -10.53 -17.56 -6.21
N ASP A 7 -11.17 -16.87 -5.26
CA ASP A 7 -12.63 -16.81 -5.16
C ASP A 7 -13.22 -16.52 -6.55
N PRO A 8 -14.15 -17.35 -7.07
CA PRO A 8 -14.84 -17.08 -8.32
C PRO A 8 -15.44 -15.68 -8.36
N LEU A 9 -15.82 -15.15 -7.19
CA LEU A 9 -16.25 -13.76 -7.02
C LEU A 9 -15.10 -12.79 -7.33
N GLU A 10 -13.89 -12.97 -6.81
CA GLU A 10 -12.74 -12.12 -7.14
C GLU A 10 -12.34 -12.19 -8.62
N MET A 11 -12.42 -13.36 -9.27
CA MET A 11 -12.05 -13.48 -10.68
C MET A 11 -13.06 -12.77 -11.61
N VAL A 12 -14.33 -12.75 -11.22
CA VAL A 12 -15.42 -12.08 -11.97
C VAL A 12 -15.46 -10.59 -11.64
N PHE A 13 -15.46 -10.23 -10.35
CA PHE A 13 -15.48 -8.84 -9.90
C PHE A 13 -14.19 -8.09 -10.22
N GLY A 14 -13.03 -8.73 -10.05
CA GLY A 14 -11.74 -8.11 -10.38
C GLY A 14 -11.64 -7.74 -11.86
N LYS A 15 -12.17 -8.57 -12.76
CA LYS A 15 -12.21 -8.27 -14.20
C LYS A 15 -13.26 -7.21 -14.55
N SER A 16 -14.43 -7.23 -13.90
CA SER A 16 -15.49 -6.22 -14.11
C SER A 16 -15.06 -4.84 -13.61
N ILE A 17 -14.47 -4.77 -12.41
CA ILE A 17 -13.93 -3.54 -11.82
C ILE A 17 -12.79 -2.99 -12.66
N VAL A 18 -11.87 -3.83 -13.14
CA VAL A 18 -10.78 -3.39 -14.03
C VAL A 18 -11.33 -2.87 -15.37
N GLY A 19 -12.37 -3.49 -15.92
CA GLY A 19 -13.08 -2.98 -17.11
C GLY A 19 -13.72 -1.61 -16.88
N ALA A 20 -14.42 -1.45 -15.75
CA ALA A 20 -15.03 -0.18 -15.35
C ALA A 20 -13.99 0.92 -15.11
N GLU A 21 -12.87 0.60 -14.46
CA GLU A 21 -11.76 1.53 -14.23
C GLU A 21 -11.09 1.97 -15.55
N LEU A 22 -10.93 1.05 -16.51
CA LEU A 22 -10.38 1.36 -17.83
C LEU A 22 -11.30 2.30 -18.62
N ILE A 23 -12.61 2.07 -18.58
CA ILE A 23 -13.60 2.92 -19.27
C ILE A 23 -13.70 4.29 -18.60
N TYR A 24 -13.64 4.36 -17.27
CA TYR A 24 -13.61 5.62 -16.53
C TYR A 24 -12.34 6.43 -16.82
N SER A 25 -11.19 5.77 -16.90
CA SER A 25 -9.92 6.38 -17.30
C SER A 25 -9.98 6.96 -18.72
N GLU A 26 -10.58 6.24 -19.67
CA GLU A 26 -10.77 6.75 -21.04
C GLU A 26 -11.75 7.93 -21.08
N ALA A 27 -12.87 7.86 -20.35
CA ALA A 27 -13.82 8.97 -20.26
C ALA A 27 -13.15 10.23 -19.72
N ARG A 28 -12.31 10.10 -18.68
CA ARG A 28 -11.52 11.21 -18.13
C ARG A 28 -10.55 11.79 -19.16
N ARG A 29 -9.86 10.95 -19.94
CA ARG A 29 -8.97 11.40 -21.02
C ARG A 29 -9.73 12.17 -22.10
N GLU A 30 -10.89 11.67 -22.53
CA GLU A 30 -11.71 12.34 -23.54
C GLU A 30 -12.28 13.67 -23.04
N ILE A 31 -12.70 13.75 -21.78
CA ILE A 31 -13.15 15.01 -21.15
C ILE A 31 -12.02 16.03 -21.15
N LEU A 32 -10.81 15.64 -20.75
CA LEU A 32 -9.66 16.55 -20.74
C LEU A 32 -9.33 17.05 -22.15
N ARG A 33 -9.31 16.18 -23.16
CA ARG A 33 -9.13 16.58 -24.56
C ARG A 33 -10.26 17.49 -25.06
N ALA A 34 -11.50 17.21 -24.67
CA ALA A 34 -12.64 18.04 -25.03
C ALA A 34 -12.55 19.43 -24.39
N ILE A 35 -12.11 19.53 -23.14
CA ILE A 35 -11.86 20.80 -22.45
C ILE A 35 -10.72 21.56 -23.12
N GLU A 36 -9.59 20.91 -23.39
CA GLU A 36 -8.44 21.54 -24.06
C GLU A 36 -8.78 22.05 -25.47
N SER A 37 -9.52 21.27 -26.25
CA SER A 37 -9.92 21.64 -27.62
C SER A 37 -11.07 22.65 -27.70
N SER A 38 -11.85 22.79 -26.62
CA SER A 38 -12.94 23.77 -26.51
C SER A 38 -12.60 24.95 -25.60
N PHE A 39 -11.35 25.04 -25.13
CA PHE A 39 -10.89 26.08 -24.21
C PHE A 39 -10.94 27.45 -24.90
N GLU A 40 -11.90 28.25 -24.50
CA GLU A 40 -11.99 29.67 -24.82
C GLU A 40 -12.05 30.47 -23.51
N PRO A 41 -11.17 31.47 -23.31
CA PRO A 41 -11.25 32.34 -22.15
C PRO A 41 -12.64 32.96 -22.03
N PHE A 42 -13.26 32.86 -20.84
CA PHE A 42 -14.57 33.43 -20.50
C PHE A 42 -15.80 32.78 -21.18
N ASN A 43 -15.68 31.62 -21.85
CA ASN A 43 -16.81 30.90 -22.46
C ASN A 43 -17.06 29.53 -21.82
N THR A 44 -17.56 29.54 -20.58
CA THR A 44 -17.83 28.33 -19.78
C THR A 44 -18.87 27.41 -20.43
N ASP A 45 -19.81 27.98 -21.17
CA ASP A 45 -20.90 27.28 -21.85
C ASP A 45 -20.41 26.27 -22.90
N ARG A 46 -19.37 26.62 -23.66
CA ARG A 46 -18.79 25.73 -24.68
C ARG A 46 -18.06 24.54 -24.06
N MET A 47 -17.34 24.79 -22.96
CA MET A 47 -16.64 23.75 -22.19
C MET A 47 -17.63 22.79 -21.53
N ILE A 48 -18.72 23.32 -20.95
CA ILE A 48 -19.80 22.51 -20.37
C ILE A 48 -20.41 21.62 -21.44
N ARG A 49 -20.85 22.18 -22.59
CA ARG A 49 -21.46 21.38 -23.67
C ARG A 49 -20.54 20.28 -24.20
N SER A 50 -19.25 20.58 -24.36
CA SER A 50 -18.26 19.61 -24.87
C SER A 50 -18.03 18.49 -23.85
N THR A 51 -17.93 18.82 -22.56
CA THR A 51 -17.81 17.85 -21.47
C THR A 51 -19.06 16.98 -21.35
N THR A 52 -20.25 17.58 -21.39
CA THR A 52 -21.53 16.87 -21.35
C THR A 52 -21.70 15.94 -22.55
N ALA A 53 -21.22 16.31 -23.74
CA ALA A 53 -21.26 15.45 -24.92
C ALA A 53 -20.37 14.20 -24.80
N VAL A 54 -19.20 14.32 -24.16
CA VAL A 54 -18.34 13.17 -23.85
C VAL A 54 -19.01 12.28 -22.80
N LEU A 55 -19.53 12.88 -21.72
CA LEU A 55 -20.22 12.14 -20.66
C LEU A 55 -21.42 11.34 -21.19
N ASN A 56 -22.28 11.95 -22.02
CA ASN A 56 -23.45 11.28 -22.59
C ASN A 56 -23.08 10.13 -23.53
N ARG A 57 -21.93 10.21 -24.20
CA ARG A 57 -21.43 9.15 -25.09
C ARG A 57 -20.85 7.97 -24.32
N MET A 58 -20.13 8.27 -23.25
CA MET A 58 -19.46 7.26 -22.41
C MET A 58 -20.42 6.63 -21.39
N SER A 59 -21.51 7.33 -21.03
CA SER A 59 -22.47 6.88 -20.01
C SER A 59 -23.01 5.48 -20.25
N PRO A 60 -23.44 5.08 -21.46
CA PRO A 60 -23.93 3.72 -21.71
C PRO A 60 -22.87 2.64 -21.47
N LEU A 61 -21.60 2.89 -21.82
CA LEU A 61 -20.50 1.94 -21.60
C LEU A 61 -20.14 1.79 -20.11
N MET A 62 -20.24 2.88 -19.35
CA MET A 62 -20.06 2.84 -17.89
C MET A 62 -21.25 2.14 -17.21
N ILE A 63 -22.45 2.32 -17.74
CA ILE A 63 -23.69 1.70 -17.27
C ILE A 63 -23.65 0.18 -17.57
N ASP A 64 -23.33 -0.27 -18.78
CA ASP A 64 -23.25 -1.70 -19.16
C ASP A 64 -22.31 -2.53 -18.27
N HIS A 65 -21.25 -1.91 -17.72
CA HIS A 65 -20.30 -2.56 -16.80
C HIS A 65 -20.73 -2.54 -15.32
N LEU A 66 -21.78 -1.79 -14.98
CA LEU A 66 -22.33 -1.67 -13.62
C LEU A 66 -23.77 -2.17 -13.50
N THR A 67 -24.46 -2.47 -14.61
CA THR A 67 -25.92 -2.62 -14.62
C THR A 67 -26.46 -3.93 -14.09
N ASP A 68 -27.58 -3.79 -13.36
CA ASP A 68 -28.74 -4.67 -13.10
C ASP A 68 -28.53 -6.17 -12.89
N THR A 69 -27.69 -6.86 -13.65
CA THR A 69 -27.36 -8.27 -13.44
C THR A 69 -26.44 -8.45 -12.23
N ASP A 70 -25.48 -7.55 -12.02
CA ASP A 70 -24.63 -7.55 -10.82
C ASP A 70 -25.44 -7.12 -9.58
N MET A 71 -26.34 -6.15 -9.74
CA MET A 71 -27.23 -5.69 -8.69
C MET A 71 -28.31 -6.74 -8.37
N ALA A 72 -28.88 -7.40 -9.38
CA ALA A 72 -29.83 -8.50 -9.20
C ALA A 72 -29.14 -9.75 -8.66
N GLY A 73 -27.90 -10.03 -9.05
CA GLY A 73 -27.07 -11.08 -8.45
C GLY A 73 -26.80 -10.81 -6.97
N PHE A 74 -26.50 -9.56 -6.61
CA PHE A 74 -26.33 -9.12 -5.23
C PHE A 74 -27.63 -9.23 -4.41
N VAL A 75 -28.74 -8.70 -4.93
CA VAL A 75 -30.05 -8.72 -4.25
C VAL A 75 -30.61 -10.14 -4.14
N THR A 76 -30.53 -10.94 -5.21
CA THR A 76 -31.03 -12.32 -5.22
C THR A 76 -30.14 -13.23 -4.38
N GLY A 77 -28.81 -13.07 -4.48
CA GLY A 77 -27.84 -13.77 -3.65
C GLY A 77 -28.04 -13.48 -2.16
N MET A 78 -28.17 -12.22 -1.76
CA MET A 78 -28.49 -11.86 -0.37
C MET A 78 -29.86 -12.39 0.07
N ASN A 79 -30.89 -12.31 -0.78
CA ASN A 79 -32.21 -12.84 -0.47
C ASN A 79 -32.15 -14.35 -0.19
N ASP A 80 -31.43 -15.11 -1.00
CA ASP A 80 -31.33 -16.56 -0.86
C ASP A 80 -30.41 -17.00 0.29
N LEU A 81 -29.34 -16.25 0.58
CA LEU A 81 -28.51 -16.44 1.78
C LEU A 81 -29.29 -16.14 3.06
N SER A 82 -30.05 -15.03 3.05
CA SER A 82 -30.84 -14.59 4.19
C SER A 82 -31.91 -15.62 4.58
N LYS A 83 -32.56 -16.28 3.61
CA LYS A 83 -33.51 -17.36 3.86
C LYS A 83 -32.88 -18.60 4.51
N GLN A 84 -31.57 -18.78 4.36
CA GLN A 84 -30.81 -19.89 4.94
C GLN A 84 -30.29 -19.56 6.35
N PHE A 85 -30.43 -18.32 6.80
CA PHE A 85 -29.97 -17.93 8.13
C PHE A 85 -30.88 -18.50 9.23
N PRO A 86 -30.29 -19.11 10.28
CA PRO A 86 -31.06 -19.51 11.44
C PRO A 86 -31.69 -18.29 12.12
N ALA A 87 -32.87 -18.45 12.73
CA ALA A 87 -33.69 -17.36 13.28
C ALA A 87 -33.01 -16.50 14.38
N TRP A 88 -31.88 -16.94 14.92
CA TRP A 88 -31.06 -16.13 15.83
C TRP A 88 -30.23 -15.09 15.08
N LEU A 89 -29.75 -15.41 13.88
CA LEU A 89 -28.92 -14.52 13.05
C LEU A 89 -29.76 -13.38 12.42
N TRP A 90 -31.01 -13.68 12.05
CA TRP A 90 -31.99 -12.66 11.63
C TRP A 90 -32.29 -11.61 12.71
N ARG A 91 -32.27 -12.01 13.99
CA ARG A 91 -32.47 -11.09 15.12
C ARG A 91 -31.29 -10.14 15.27
N GLU A 92 -30.08 -10.59 14.97
CA GLU A 92 -28.87 -9.77 15.06
C GLU A 92 -28.85 -8.66 14.00
N PHE A 93 -29.26 -8.97 12.75
CA PHE A 93 -29.33 -7.98 11.68
C PHE A 93 -30.47 -6.96 11.86
N THR A 94 -31.60 -7.37 12.44
CA THR A 94 -32.77 -6.49 12.64
C THR A 94 -32.67 -5.62 13.88
N THR A 95 -31.83 -5.99 14.85
CA THR A 95 -31.63 -5.21 16.10
C THR A 95 -30.27 -4.52 16.19
N GLY A 96 -29.36 -4.79 15.24
CA GLY A 96 -27.94 -4.39 15.27
C GLY A 96 -27.59 -2.95 14.85
N ILE A 97 -28.55 -2.04 14.61
CA ILE A 97 -28.24 -0.61 14.57
C ILE A 97 -28.39 -0.04 15.99
N ARG A 98 -27.45 -0.37 16.87
CA ARG A 98 -27.19 0.38 18.12
C ARG A 98 -25.70 0.41 18.44
N THR A 99 -25.15 1.63 18.35
CA THR A 99 -24.19 2.26 19.27
C THR A 99 -23.41 1.34 20.20
N PHE A 100 -22.08 1.34 20.06
CA PHE A 100 -21.05 0.87 21.00
C PHE A 100 -21.55 0.78 22.46
N GLN A 101 -21.90 -0.42 22.93
CA GLN A 101 -22.20 -0.69 24.35
C GLN A 101 -21.50 -1.92 24.93
N THR A 102 -20.61 -2.57 24.18
CA THR A 102 -19.58 -3.43 24.78
C THR A 102 -18.27 -2.63 24.86
N PRO A 103 -17.57 -2.62 26.00
CA PRO A 103 -16.19 -2.13 26.02
C PRO A 103 -15.40 -2.93 24.98
N PRO A 104 -14.36 -2.34 24.36
CA PRO A 104 -13.48 -3.10 23.48
C PRO A 104 -13.01 -4.37 24.21
N PRO A 105 -12.86 -5.51 23.49
CA PRO A 105 -12.44 -6.75 24.12
C PRO A 105 -11.17 -6.49 24.93
N LEU A 106 -11.13 -7.03 26.15
CA LEU A 106 -9.92 -6.96 26.98
C LEU A 106 -8.75 -7.49 26.13
N PRO A 107 -7.57 -6.82 26.16
CA PRO A 107 -6.40 -7.31 25.45
C PRO A 107 -6.12 -8.76 25.88
N PRO A 108 -5.60 -9.62 24.98
CA PRO A 108 -5.40 -11.03 25.28
C PRO A 108 -4.66 -11.20 26.61
N ASN A 109 -5.28 -11.99 27.48
CA ASN A 109 -4.84 -12.24 28.84
C ASN A 109 -3.50 -13.01 28.77
N TYR A 110 -2.39 -12.36 29.11
CA TYR A 110 -1.11 -13.04 29.22
C TYR A 110 -1.20 -14.01 30.41
N PHE A 111 -1.19 -15.31 30.10
CA PHE A 111 -1.23 -16.49 30.98
C PHE A 111 -2.60 -16.99 31.45
N ARG A 112 -2.98 -18.17 30.96
CA ARG A 112 -3.85 -19.12 31.68
C ARG A 112 -3.21 -20.51 31.68
N LEU A 113 -3.36 -21.21 32.81
CA LEU A 113 -2.89 -22.60 33.04
C LEU A 113 -3.35 -23.64 31.99
N MET A 114 -4.27 -23.26 31.09
CA MET A 114 -4.76 -24.07 29.98
C MET A 114 -3.93 -23.94 28.69
N ASP A 115 -2.85 -23.16 28.69
CA ASP A 115 -1.87 -23.02 27.60
C ASP A 115 -1.02 -24.30 27.35
N MET A 116 -1.57 -25.50 27.56
CA MET A 116 -0.85 -26.78 27.42
C MET A 116 -1.26 -27.57 26.16
N PHE A 117 -2.29 -27.13 25.41
CA PHE A 117 -2.91 -27.93 24.33
C PHE A 117 -3.12 -27.20 22.98
N ASP A 118 -2.41 -26.10 22.72
CA ASP A 118 -2.64 -25.27 21.52
C ASP A 118 -1.65 -25.58 20.36
N PRO A 119 -2.10 -25.92 19.13
CA PRO A 119 -1.23 -26.41 18.05
C PRO A 119 -0.66 -25.33 17.11
N GLU A 120 -0.90 -24.03 17.33
CA GLU A 120 -0.37 -22.96 16.46
C GLU A 120 0.77 -22.14 17.12
N PRO A 121 1.72 -21.60 16.32
CA PRO A 121 2.89 -20.92 16.88
C PRO A 121 2.49 -19.64 17.62
N ARG A 122 2.71 -19.65 18.94
CA ARG A 122 2.47 -18.54 19.89
C ARG A 122 3.25 -17.25 19.60
N LEU A 123 4.15 -17.27 18.62
CA LEU A 123 4.98 -16.14 18.24
C LEU A 123 4.54 -15.60 16.88
N ARG A 124 3.87 -14.45 16.92
CA ARG A 124 3.46 -13.70 15.73
C ARG A 124 4.39 -12.53 15.48
N PHE A 125 4.65 -12.25 14.21
CA PHE A 125 5.43 -11.11 13.76
C PHE A 125 4.57 -10.25 12.83
N PRO A 126 3.74 -9.35 13.38
CA PRO A 126 2.76 -8.59 12.59
C PRO A 126 3.37 -7.86 11.39
N LEU A 127 4.62 -7.39 11.52
CA LEU A 127 5.33 -6.73 10.42
C LEU A 127 5.61 -7.69 9.26
N ILE A 128 6.08 -8.90 9.56
CA ILE A 128 6.39 -9.91 8.55
C ILE A 128 5.09 -10.39 7.90
N GLU A 129 4.07 -10.67 8.72
CA GLU A 129 2.75 -11.09 8.25
C GLU A 129 2.14 -10.05 7.30
N LYS A 130 2.13 -8.77 7.70
CA LYS A 130 1.63 -7.68 6.84
C LYS A 130 2.50 -7.45 5.61
N ALA A 131 3.82 -7.62 5.70
CA ALA A 131 4.70 -7.53 4.54
C ALA A 131 4.39 -8.62 3.50
N ALA A 132 4.25 -9.87 3.95
CA ALA A 132 3.91 -11.02 3.12
C ALA A 132 2.51 -10.89 2.50
N GLU A 133 1.51 -10.52 3.31
CA GLU A 133 0.11 -10.30 2.89
C GLU A 133 0.01 -9.20 1.82
N ARG A 134 0.63 -8.03 2.05
CA ARG A 134 0.59 -6.92 1.10
C ARG A 134 1.30 -7.25 -0.20
N LEU A 135 2.40 -8.02 -0.13
CA LEU A 135 3.12 -8.45 -1.33
C LEU A 135 2.32 -9.48 -2.14
N SER A 136 1.64 -10.45 -1.49
CA SER A 136 0.86 -11.47 -2.18
C SER A 136 -0.38 -10.91 -2.89
N GLN A 137 -0.98 -9.85 -2.33
CA GLN A 137 -2.12 -9.13 -2.92
C GLN A 137 -1.78 -8.32 -4.18
N ARG A 138 -0.49 -8.13 -4.52
CA ARG A 138 -0.09 -7.33 -5.67
C ARG A 138 -0.31 -8.07 -6.98
N ASN A 139 -1.00 -7.43 -7.92
CA ASN A 139 -1.23 -7.95 -9.27
C ASN A 139 0.07 -8.00 -10.06
N VAL A 140 0.33 -9.09 -10.77
CA VAL A 140 1.50 -9.17 -11.64
C VAL A 140 1.22 -8.52 -12.98
N LEU A 141 2.16 -7.72 -13.48
CA LEU A 141 2.06 -7.08 -14.79
C LEU A 141 3.31 -7.39 -15.62
N THR A 142 3.14 -7.69 -16.91
CA THR A 142 4.24 -7.67 -17.88
C THR A 142 4.67 -6.24 -18.20
N ARG A 143 5.74 -6.08 -18.99
CA ARG A 143 6.20 -4.77 -19.46
C ARG A 143 5.10 -4.01 -20.23
N ASP A 144 4.47 -4.65 -21.20
CA ASP A 144 3.43 -4.01 -22.02
C ASP A 144 2.22 -3.60 -21.16
N GLN A 145 1.83 -4.48 -20.23
CA GLN A 145 0.75 -4.19 -19.28
C GLN A 145 1.13 -3.04 -18.34
N TRP A 146 2.38 -3.01 -17.86
CA TRP A 146 2.89 -1.93 -17.04
C TRP A 146 2.87 -0.59 -17.79
N GLU A 147 3.34 -0.56 -19.03
CA GLU A 147 3.36 0.65 -19.86
C GLU A 147 1.94 1.17 -20.16
N ALA A 148 0.97 0.29 -20.34
CA ALA A 148 -0.44 0.63 -20.53
C ALA A 148 -1.19 1.00 -19.22
N ALA A 149 -0.72 0.54 -18.06
CA ALA A 149 -1.39 0.72 -16.78
C ALA A 149 -1.42 2.18 -16.31
N SER A 150 -2.50 2.55 -15.62
CA SER A 150 -2.61 3.82 -14.90
C SER A 150 -1.58 3.90 -13.76
N ILE A 151 -1.35 5.11 -13.24
CA ILE A 151 -0.49 5.31 -12.06
C ILE A 151 -1.00 4.43 -10.92
N ASP A 152 -2.27 4.53 -10.55
CA ASP A 152 -2.88 3.75 -9.46
C ASP A 152 -2.75 2.23 -9.63
N ALA A 153 -2.89 1.72 -10.86
CA ALA A 153 -2.71 0.31 -11.16
C ALA A 153 -1.25 -0.13 -10.99
N ARG A 154 -0.30 0.72 -11.43
CA ARG A 154 1.12 0.51 -11.15
C ARG A 154 1.39 0.55 -9.65
N GLU A 155 0.74 1.39 -8.86
CA GLU A 155 0.99 1.44 -7.41
C GLU A 155 0.66 0.12 -6.67
N ARG A 156 -0.28 -0.67 -7.22
CA ARG A 156 -0.78 -1.94 -6.64
C ARG A 156 -0.21 -3.19 -7.31
N ALA A 157 0.74 -3.03 -8.23
CA ALA A 157 1.28 -4.13 -9.01
C ALA A 157 2.59 -4.70 -8.43
N PHE A 158 2.99 -5.85 -8.96
CA PHE A 158 4.31 -6.43 -8.85
C PHE A 158 4.88 -6.57 -10.26
N PHE A 159 5.99 -5.88 -10.52
CA PHE A 159 6.60 -5.80 -11.84
C PHE A 159 8.11 -5.99 -11.72
N ILE A 160 8.68 -6.70 -12.69
CA ILE A 160 10.12 -6.94 -12.79
C ILE A 160 10.58 -6.48 -14.18
N THR A 161 11.71 -5.79 -14.23
CA THR A 161 12.27 -5.32 -15.50
C THR A 161 12.84 -6.48 -16.32
N GLY A 162 12.24 -6.71 -17.47
CA GLY A 162 12.66 -7.74 -18.42
C GLY A 162 11.55 -8.07 -19.40
N ASP A 163 11.84 -8.92 -20.36
CA ASP A 163 10.82 -9.58 -21.17
C ASP A 163 10.56 -10.94 -20.55
N VAL A 164 9.59 -10.97 -19.61
CA VAL A 164 9.26 -12.14 -18.80
C VAL A 164 7.76 -12.36 -18.78
N THR A 165 7.37 -13.62 -18.74
CA THR A 165 5.95 -14.02 -18.69
C THR A 165 5.34 -13.71 -17.32
N ASN A 166 4.02 -13.53 -17.28
CA ASN A 166 3.28 -13.35 -16.03
C ASN A 166 3.54 -14.47 -15.02
N ASP A 167 3.63 -15.72 -15.48
CA ASP A 167 3.94 -16.88 -14.62
C ASP A 167 5.32 -16.74 -13.95
N THR A 168 6.31 -16.24 -14.68
CA THR A 168 7.66 -16.01 -14.13
C THR A 168 7.62 -14.90 -13.07
N ILE A 169 6.91 -13.81 -13.36
CA ILE A 169 6.75 -12.68 -12.43
C ILE A 169 6.02 -13.14 -11.16
N ALA A 170 4.93 -13.89 -11.29
CA ALA A 170 4.16 -14.46 -10.18
C ALA A 170 5.02 -15.40 -9.33
N LYS A 171 5.78 -16.30 -9.98
CA LYS A 171 6.69 -17.19 -9.27
C LYS A 171 7.74 -16.42 -8.48
N VAL A 172 8.28 -15.33 -9.01
CA VAL A 172 9.23 -14.50 -8.25
C VAL A 172 8.56 -13.85 -7.04
N ARG A 173 7.38 -13.26 -7.21
CA ARG A 173 6.59 -12.68 -6.11
C ARG A 173 6.35 -13.70 -5.00
N ASP A 174 5.87 -14.89 -5.37
CA ASP A 174 5.47 -15.93 -4.40
C ASP A 174 6.67 -16.51 -3.66
N VAL A 175 7.82 -16.65 -4.32
CA VAL A 175 9.07 -17.04 -3.63
C VAL A 175 9.51 -15.96 -2.64
N ILE A 176 9.39 -14.67 -2.96
CA ILE A 176 9.70 -13.59 -2.02
C ILE A 176 8.73 -13.62 -0.83
N VAL A 177 7.43 -13.85 -1.06
CA VAL A 177 6.43 -14.00 0.02
C VAL A 177 6.83 -15.14 0.98
N ASN A 178 7.22 -16.29 0.44
CA ASN A 178 7.72 -17.40 1.26
C ASN A 178 9.01 -17.04 2.00
N ASP A 179 9.96 -16.39 1.33
CA ASP A 179 11.22 -15.98 1.94
C ASP A 179 11.02 -14.99 3.10
N LEU A 180 10.01 -14.10 3.02
CA LEU A 180 9.64 -13.21 4.11
C LEU A 180 9.17 -13.99 5.34
N ASN A 181 8.34 -15.02 5.15
CA ASN A 181 7.81 -15.85 6.22
C ASN A 181 8.87 -16.79 6.82
N GLU A 182 9.74 -17.36 5.99
CA GLU A 182 10.80 -18.29 6.39
C GLU A 182 12.05 -17.58 6.94
N GLY A 183 12.22 -16.29 6.66
CA GLY A 183 13.45 -15.55 6.97
C GLY A 183 14.64 -15.95 6.09
N ALA A 184 14.37 -16.41 4.86
CA ALA A 184 15.39 -16.91 3.95
C ALA A 184 16.32 -15.81 3.43
N SER A 185 17.55 -16.19 3.08
CA SER A 185 18.59 -15.29 2.58
C SER A 185 18.54 -15.11 1.07
N PHE A 186 19.19 -14.05 0.55
CA PHE A 186 19.36 -13.86 -0.90
C PHE A 186 20.06 -15.05 -1.59
N LYS A 187 20.94 -15.75 -0.88
CA LYS A 187 21.61 -16.95 -1.40
C LYS A 187 20.60 -18.08 -1.66
N GLU A 188 19.63 -18.25 -0.75
CA GLU A 188 18.57 -19.25 -0.89
C GLU A 188 17.56 -18.85 -1.96
N PHE A 189 17.19 -17.56 -2.01
CA PHE A 189 16.39 -17.01 -3.11
C PHE A 189 17.01 -17.33 -4.48
N LYS A 190 18.31 -17.07 -4.63
CA LYS A 190 19.04 -17.39 -5.87
C LYS A 190 19.05 -18.89 -6.16
N LYS A 191 19.11 -19.76 -5.14
CA LYS A 191 19.02 -21.21 -5.33
C LYS A 191 17.62 -21.64 -5.79
N LYS A 192 16.56 -21.01 -5.28
CA LYS A 192 15.14 -21.31 -5.64
C LYS A 192 14.80 -20.85 -7.06
N LEU A 193 15.38 -19.74 -7.52
CA LEU A 193 14.98 -19.07 -8.79
C LEU A 193 16.08 -18.92 -9.84
N GLY A 194 17.34 -19.25 -9.54
CA GLY A 194 18.50 -19.04 -10.40
C GLY A 194 18.25 -19.55 -11.82
N ASP A 195 17.92 -20.82 -11.97
CA ASP A 195 17.66 -21.44 -13.28
C ASP A 195 16.48 -20.80 -14.03
N THR A 196 15.46 -20.31 -13.31
CA THR A 196 14.28 -19.67 -13.92
C THR A 196 14.64 -18.27 -14.45
N LEU A 197 15.39 -17.49 -13.66
CA LEU A 197 15.79 -16.13 -14.01
C LEU A 197 16.92 -16.09 -15.03
N GLU A 198 17.84 -17.05 -14.99
CA GLU A 198 18.92 -17.19 -15.98
C GLU A 198 18.37 -17.48 -17.38
N LYS A 199 17.39 -18.39 -17.49
CA LYS A 199 16.68 -18.66 -18.76
C LYS A 199 15.91 -17.46 -19.28
N SER A 200 15.55 -16.53 -18.39
CA SER A 200 14.84 -15.29 -18.73
C SER A 200 15.79 -14.14 -19.17
N GLY A 201 17.10 -14.38 -19.25
CA GLY A 201 18.09 -13.37 -19.64
C GLY A 201 18.35 -12.31 -18.58
N ILE A 202 17.91 -12.51 -17.33
CA ILE A 202 18.11 -11.58 -16.22
C ILE A 202 19.48 -11.85 -15.60
N GLY A 203 20.40 -10.90 -15.75
CA GLY A 203 21.76 -11.02 -15.21
C GLY A 203 21.82 -11.01 -13.66
N PRO A 204 22.88 -11.56 -13.04
CA PRO A 204 22.96 -11.74 -11.58
C PRO A 204 22.78 -10.47 -10.74
N ALA A 205 23.33 -9.34 -11.19
CA ALA A 205 23.19 -8.05 -10.50
C ALA A 205 21.72 -7.57 -10.50
N ARG A 206 20.98 -7.86 -11.57
CA ARG A 206 19.56 -7.53 -11.66
C ARG A 206 18.72 -8.42 -10.76
N VAL A 207 19.04 -9.71 -10.66
CA VAL A 207 18.40 -10.63 -9.69
C VAL A 207 18.53 -10.11 -8.25
N GLU A 208 19.72 -9.64 -7.86
CA GLU A 208 19.93 -9.04 -6.54
C GLU A 208 19.07 -7.78 -6.33
N ASN A 209 19.02 -6.90 -7.32
CA ASN A 209 18.18 -5.69 -7.25
C ASN A 209 16.70 -6.05 -7.13
N ILE A 210 16.19 -7.00 -7.91
CA ILE A 210 14.80 -7.47 -7.84
C ILE A 210 14.47 -7.94 -6.44
N TYR A 211 15.29 -8.84 -5.88
CA TYR A 211 15.06 -9.38 -4.55
C TYR A 211 15.08 -8.30 -3.47
N ARG A 212 16.19 -7.55 -3.39
CA ARG A 212 16.38 -6.55 -2.32
C ARG A 212 15.31 -5.49 -2.34
N THR A 213 14.97 -4.99 -3.53
CA THR A 213 14.07 -3.85 -3.65
C THR A 213 12.64 -4.29 -3.28
N ASN A 214 12.19 -5.46 -3.74
CA ASN A 214 10.86 -5.97 -3.40
C ASN A 214 10.72 -6.38 -1.93
N VAL A 215 11.75 -7.01 -1.34
CA VAL A 215 11.76 -7.31 0.11
C VAL A 215 11.67 -6.03 0.94
N GLN A 216 12.43 -4.99 0.60
CA GLN A 216 12.38 -3.69 1.29
C GLN A 216 11.02 -3.00 1.09
N ALA A 217 10.43 -3.09 -0.10
CA ALA A 217 9.08 -2.60 -0.37
C ALA A 217 8.05 -3.28 0.54
N ALA A 218 8.13 -4.61 0.65
CA ALA A 218 7.20 -5.40 1.44
C ALA A 218 7.29 -5.01 2.92
N PHE A 219 8.50 -4.88 3.47
CA PHE A 219 8.67 -4.41 4.85
C PHE A 219 8.19 -2.98 5.07
N ARG A 220 8.39 -2.08 4.10
CA ARG A 220 7.77 -0.75 4.14
C ARG A 220 6.26 -0.88 4.21
N ASP A 221 5.63 -1.58 3.27
CA ASP A 221 4.17 -1.68 3.18
C ASP A 221 3.56 -2.35 4.42
N GLY A 222 4.21 -3.39 4.95
CA GLY A 222 3.82 -4.02 6.20
C GLY A 222 3.86 -3.03 7.37
N ARG A 223 4.93 -2.24 7.47
CA ARG A 223 5.02 -1.19 8.50
C ARG A 223 3.93 -0.13 8.31
N GLU A 224 3.77 0.40 7.09
CA GLU A 224 2.77 1.43 6.79
C GLU A 224 1.35 0.95 7.13
N THR A 225 1.04 -0.33 6.89
CA THR A 225 -0.24 -0.95 7.26
C THR A 225 -0.44 -0.97 8.78
N LEU A 226 0.60 -1.30 9.55
CA LEU A 226 0.52 -1.29 11.01
C LEU A 226 0.37 0.13 11.57
N VAL A 227 1.09 1.09 11.01
CA VAL A 227 1.09 2.47 11.49
C VAL A 227 -0.03 3.33 10.91
N SER A 228 -0.86 2.79 10.01
CA SER A 228 -2.08 3.45 9.53
C SER A 228 -3.29 3.22 10.43
N ASP A 229 -3.20 2.30 11.40
CA ASP A 229 -4.22 2.13 12.41
C ASP A 229 -4.39 3.45 13.20
N PRO A 230 -5.62 3.96 13.39
CA PRO A 230 -5.86 5.23 14.09
C PRO A 230 -5.26 5.26 15.50
N ILE A 231 -5.36 4.15 16.25
CA ILE A 231 -4.82 4.05 17.62
C ILE A 231 -3.30 4.13 17.58
N VAL A 232 -2.66 3.44 16.62
CA VAL A 232 -1.20 3.48 16.46
C VAL A 232 -0.75 4.88 16.04
N THR A 233 -1.48 5.52 15.13
CA THR A 233 -1.16 6.88 14.67
C THR A 233 -1.22 7.89 15.81
N GLU A 234 -2.22 7.79 16.68
CA GLU A 234 -2.34 8.64 17.87
C GLU A 234 -1.21 8.41 18.89
N LEU A 235 -0.82 7.15 19.12
CA LEU A 235 0.24 6.80 20.06
C LEU A 235 1.65 7.17 19.54
N PHE A 236 1.84 7.12 18.22
CA PHE A 236 3.12 7.36 17.55
C PHE A 236 3.01 8.49 16.51
N PRO A 237 2.76 9.74 16.95
CA PRO A 237 2.56 10.87 16.05
C PRO A 237 3.85 11.37 15.37
N TYR A 238 5.00 10.78 15.72
CA TYR A 238 6.29 11.08 15.11
C TYR A 238 6.91 9.82 14.50
N GLN A 239 7.86 10.04 13.59
CA GLN A 239 8.65 8.99 12.98
C GLN A 239 10.12 9.40 12.89
N ARG A 240 11.00 8.48 13.28
CA ARG A 240 12.44 8.63 13.13
C ARG A 240 12.88 8.03 11.81
N TYR A 241 13.52 8.83 10.96
CA TYR A 241 14.26 8.38 9.80
C TYR A 241 15.62 7.79 10.22
N ILE A 242 15.99 6.64 9.68
CA ILE A 242 17.24 5.94 10.01
C ILE A 242 18.01 5.68 8.72
N ALA A 243 19.11 6.41 8.52
CA ALA A 243 20.00 6.17 7.40
C ALA A 243 20.85 4.92 7.65
N VAL A 244 21.26 4.24 6.57
CA VAL A 244 22.32 3.25 6.65
C VAL A 244 23.67 3.98 6.57
N HIS A 245 24.60 3.63 7.46
CA HIS A 245 25.90 4.32 7.59
C HIS A 245 27.05 3.48 7.05
N ASP A 246 26.94 3.07 5.79
CA ASP A 246 28.03 2.40 5.09
C ASP A 246 28.57 3.22 3.91
N LYS A 247 29.58 2.67 3.23
CA LYS A 247 30.24 3.30 2.07
C LYS A 247 29.33 3.39 0.84
N ARG A 248 28.25 2.59 0.77
CA ARG A 248 27.31 2.57 -0.36
C ARG A 248 26.14 3.53 -0.16
N ALA A 249 25.94 4.02 1.06
CA ALA A 249 24.91 4.99 1.37
C ALA A 249 25.23 6.35 0.75
N ARG A 250 24.34 6.81 -0.14
CA ARG A 250 24.38 8.16 -0.71
C ARG A 250 24.25 9.22 0.38
N GLN A 251 24.91 10.36 0.18
CA GLN A 251 24.93 11.45 1.15
C GLN A 251 23.52 12.01 1.41
N THR A 252 22.70 12.14 0.36
CA THR A 252 21.31 12.57 0.46
C THR A 252 20.49 11.74 1.47
N HIS A 253 20.73 10.43 1.55
CA HIS A 253 20.06 9.56 2.54
C HIS A 253 20.52 9.85 3.97
N LYS A 254 21.79 10.20 4.17
CA LYS A 254 22.34 10.55 5.50
C LYS A 254 21.89 11.94 5.93
N ASP A 255 21.75 12.86 5.00
CA ASP A 255 21.36 14.24 5.29
C ASP A 255 19.92 14.33 5.84
N LEU A 256 19.04 13.39 5.46
CA LEU A 256 17.71 13.26 6.06
C LEU A 256 17.75 13.00 7.58
N GLU A 257 18.88 12.61 8.16
CA GLU A 257 19.02 12.53 9.61
C GLU A 257 19.21 13.89 10.31
N LYS A 258 19.35 14.97 9.54
CA LYS A 258 19.60 16.34 10.04
C LYS A 258 18.51 17.33 9.66
N PHE A 259 17.61 16.95 8.75
CA PHE A 259 16.58 17.85 8.22
C PHE A 259 15.21 17.71 8.88
N GLY A 260 15.06 16.82 9.86
CA GLY A 260 13.86 16.72 10.66
C GLY A 260 13.66 17.90 11.60
N LEU A 261 12.65 17.78 12.45
CA LEU A 261 12.28 18.79 13.44
C LEU A 261 13.44 19.08 14.38
N SER A 262 13.65 20.35 14.70
CA SER A 262 14.72 20.80 15.60
C SER A 262 16.12 20.30 15.21
N GLY A 263 16.38 20.08 13.91
CA GLY A 263 17.65 19.57 13.39
C GLY A 263 17.92 18.09 13.70
N THR A 264 16.87 17.33 14.04
CA THR A 264 16.97 15.89 14.34
C THR A 264 16.64 15.03 13.12
N ASN A 265 16.68 13.71 13.27
CA ASN A 265 16.19 12.75 12.28
C ASN A 265 14.71 12.38 12.48
N ILE A 266 13.95 13.21 13.20
CA ILE A 266 12.56 12.95 13.57
C ILE A 266 11.67 13.92 12.80
N TYR A 267 10.63 13.37 12.19
CA TYR A 267 9.62 14.08 11.44
C TYR A 267 8.28 13.77 12.06
N ARG A 268 7.29 14.64 11.89
CA ARG A 268 5.92 14.25 12.23
C ARG A 268 5.47 13.11 11.33
N ARG A 269 4.60 12.23 11.85
CA ARG A 269 4.07 11.09 11.09
C ARG A 269 3.21 11.55 9.92
N ASP A 270 2.48 12.65 10.07
CA ASP A 270 1.59 13.27 9.08
C ASP A 270 2.31 14.21 8.10
N ASP A 271 3.64 14.36 8.20
CA ASP A 271 4.41 15.23 7.31
C ASP A 271 4.38 14.75 5.84
N PRO A 272 3.99 15.59 4.87
CA PRO A 272 4.03 15.27 3.43
C PRO A 272 5.41 14.81 2.93
N PHE A 273 6.48 15.10 3.69
CA PHE A 273 7.81 14.52 3.51
C PHE A 273 7.79 13.01 3.24
N TRP A 274 6.96 12.28 4.00
CA TRP A 274 6.86 10.83 3.90
C TRP A 274 6.17 10.35 2.61
N ASP A 275 5.52 11.23 1.84
CA ASP A 275 4.98 10.84 0.53
C ASP A 275 6.08 10.79 -0.55
N ARG A 276 7.26 11.33 -0.25
CA ARG A 276 8.39 11.41 -1.19
C ARG A 276 9.66 10.71 -0.68
N PHE A 277 9.81 10.60 0.63
CA PHE A 277 11.03 10.11 1.27
C PHE A 277 10.80 8.91 2.20
N THR A 278 9.65 8.22 2.12
CA THR A 278 9.45 6.96 2.86
C THR A 278 10.37 5.87 2.30
N PRO A 279 11.29 5.31 3.10
CA PRO A 279 12.15 4.23 2.66
C PRO A 279 11.37 2.96 2.27
N PRO A 280 11.75 2.26 1.18
CA PRO A 280 12.76 2.69 0.20
C PRO A 280 12.25 3.83 -0.69
N TRP A 281 12.99 4.94 -0.74
CA TRP A 281 12.66 6.13 -1.54
C TRP A 281 13.58 6.32 -2.77
N ASP A 282 14.51 5.41 -3.00
CA ASP A 282 15.36 5.37 -4.19
C ASP A 282 15.95 3.95 -4.34
N TYR A 283 16.52 3.64 -5.51
CA TYR A 283 17.11 2.34 -5.80
C TYR A 283 18.16 1.94 -4.76
N GLN A 284 18.15 0.68 -4.32
CA GLN A 284 19.06 0.13 -3.30
C GLN A 284 19.02 0.84 -1.93
N CYS A 285 17.97 1.62 -1.63
CA CYS A 285 17.78 2.28 -0.34
C CYS A 285 17.56 1.27 0.78
N ARG A 286 18.47 1.22 1.76
CA ARG A 286 18.38 0.34 2.95
C ARG A 286 18.05 1.11 4.22
N CYS A 287 17.49 2.30 4.08
CA CYS A 287 17.11 3.14 5.20
C CYS A 287 15.85 2.57 5.87
N GLY A 288 15.69 2.87 7.15
CA GLY A 288 14.56 2.45 7.96
C GLY A 288 13.75 3.63 8.49
N VAL A 289 12.59 3.31 9.06
CA VAL A 289 11.80 4.25 9.86
C VAL A 289 11.38 3.55 11.12
N ARG A 290 11.38 4.29 12.22
CA ARG A 290 10.87 3.83 13.51
C ARG A 290 9.78 4.78 14.00
N PRO A 291 8.57 4.29 14.28
CA PRO A 291 7.52 5.08 14.94
C PRO A 291 8.02 5.60 16.30
N MET A 292 7.62 6.81 16.66
CA MET A 292 8.08 7.51 17.86
C MET A 292 6.88 8.10 18.59
N THR A 293 6.81 7.84 19.90
CA THR A 293 5.86 8.52 20.78
C THR A 293 6.28 9.99 20.99
N VAL A 294 5.37 10.81 21.51
CA VAL A 294 5.68 12.20 21.88
C VAL A 294 6.84 12.24 22.89
N ASP A 295 6.82 11.40 23.93
CA ASP A 295 7.89 11.29 24.91
C ASP A 295 9.25 10.95 24.28
N ALA A 296 9.28 9.94 23.41
CA ALA A 296 10.51 9.52 22.77
C ALA A 296 11.07 10.61 21.83
N ALA A 297 10.21 11.37 21.15
CA ALA A 297 10.60 12.50 20.33
C ALA A 297 11.14 13.68 21.17
N ALA A 298 10.47 14.00 22.28
CA ALA A 298 10.89 15.07 23.20
C ALA A 298 12.25 14.78 23.84
N ARG A 299 12.48 13.54 24.30
CA ARG A 299 13.78 13.08 24.82
C ARG A 299 14.88 13.12 23.76
N ALA A 300 14.52 12.93 22.49
CA ALA A 300 15.45 13.02 21.37
C ALA A 300 15.73 14.47 20.91
N GLY A 301 15.13 15.47 21.55
CA GLY A 301 15.43 16.88 21.29
C GLY A 301 14.41 17.62 20.41
N VAL A 302 13.28 17.00 20.06
CA VAL A 302 12.23 17.67 19.28
C VAL A 302 11.49 18.67 20.17
N GLU A 303 11.62 19.96 19.88
CA GLU A 303 11.02 21.02 20.69
C GLU A 303 9.49 21.00 20.63
N GLU A 304 8.92 20.75 19.45
CA GLU A 304 7.48 20.57 19.25
C GLU A 304 6.90 19.50 20.20
N ALA A 305 7.59 18.37 20.33
CA ALA A 305 7.18 17.27 21.20
C ALA A 305 7.31 17.62 22.69
N ARG A 306 8.34 18.39 23.07
CA ARG A 306 8.49 18.88 24.46
C ARG A 306 7.36 19.81 24.84
N GLN A 307 6.97 20.72 23.94
CA GLN A 307 5.84 21.61 24.17
C GLN A 307 4.53 20.82 24.28
N TRP A 308 4.30 19.84 23.40
CA TRP A 308 3.12 18.97 23.47
C TRP A 308 3.04 18.24 24.82
N LEU A 309 4.12 17.65 25.32
CA LEU A 309 4.10 17.01 26.65
C LEU A 309 3.75 17.98 27.78
N LYS A 310 4.22 19.23 27.69
CA LYS A 310 3.99 20.25 28.71
C LYS A 310 2.54 20.73 28.72
N THR A 311 1.93 20.89 27.54
CA THR A 311 0.58 21.44 27.40
C THR A 311 -0.50 20.36 27.39
N GLY A 312 -0.14 19.11 27.05
CA GLY A 312 -1.08 18.04 26.75
C GLY A 312 -1.79 18.20 25.39
N VAL A 313 -1.44 19.23 24.61
CA VAL A 313 -2.12 19.59 23.36
C VAL A 313 -1.12 19.59 22.21
N PRO A 314 -1.42 18.94 21.06
CA PRO A 314 -0.56 19.02 19.89
C PRO A 314 -0.45 20.45 19.38
N PRO A 315 0.64 20.81 18.69
CA PRO A 315 0.78 22.14 18.10
C PRO A 315 -0.33 22.39 17.08
N GLU A 316 -0.92 23.58 17.12
CA GLU A 316 -1.93 24.00 16.13
C GLU A 316 -1.36 24.11 14.71
N ARG A 317 -0.07 24.46 14.60
CA ARG A 317 0.64 24.63 13.34
C ARG A 317 1.89 23.76 13.34
N PRO A 318 1.80 22.51 12.87
CA PRO A 318 2.96 21.64 12.73
C PRO A 318 3.99 22.21 11.74
N GLU A 319 5.27 21.98 12.03
CA GLU A 319 6.36 22.37 11.13
C GLU A 319 6.60 21.27 10.09
N TRP A 320 6.13 21.48 8.86
CA TRP A 320 6.39 20.55 7.76
C TRP A 320 7.81 20.68 7.23
N ARG A 321 8.53 19.56 7.18
CA ARG A 321 9.95 19.51 6.81
C ARG A 321 10.17 19.23 5.33
N ASP A 322 9.10 18.91 4.61
CA ASP A 322 9.09 18.59 3.19
C ASP A 322 9.75 19.66 2.28
N SER A 323 9.49 20.94 2.55
CA SER A 323 10.05 22.07 1.80
C SER A 323 11.52 22.38 2.13
N PHE A 324 12.05 21.80 3.21
CA PHE A 324 13.43 22.02 3.67
C PHE A 324 14.42 21.04 3.03
N ILE A 325 13.94 20.05 2.27
CA ILE A 325 14.81 19.04 1.64
C ILE A 325 15.41 19.64 0.36
N PRO A 326 16.74 19.84 0.29
CA PRO A 326 17.38 20.61 -0.78
C PRO A 326 17.70 19.76 -2.02
N PHE A 327 17.10 18.57 -2.15
CA PHE A 327 17.36 17.65 -3.25
C PHE A 327 16.09 16.96 -3.72
N PRO A 328 16.04 16.56 -5.01
CA PRO A 328 14.87 15.89 -5.57
C PRO A 328 14.69 14.48 -4.98
N HIS A 329 13.44 14.01 -5.01
CA HIS A 329 13.10 12.62 -4.76
C HIS A 329 13.07 11.83 -6.07
N ASN A 330 13.09 10.50 -5.98
CA ASN A 330 12.87 9.65 -7.14
C ASN A 330 11.35 9.43 -7.30
N PRO A 331 10.74 9.85 -8.43
CA PRO A 331 9.28 9.79 -8.61
C PRO A 331 8.72 8.37 -8.66
N ASN A 332 9.56 7.35 -8.86
CA ASN A 332 9.16 5.94 -8.87
C ASN A 332 9.20 5.30 -7.47
N PHE A 333 9.51 6.07 -6.42
CA PHE A 333 9.70 5.56 -5.06
C PHE A 333 9.12 6.53 -4.02
N GLY A 334 9.23 6.15 -2.73
CA GLY A 334 9.14 7.12 -1.64
C GLY A 334 7.76 7.36 -1.04
N THR A 335 6.71 6.70 -1.55
CA THR A 335 5.33 6.90 -1.08
C THR A 335 4.96 5.97 0.09
N ARG A 336 3.97 6.39 0.89
CA ARG A 336 3.38 5.62 2.01
C ARG A 336 2.50 4.46 1.53
N GLY A 337 3.11 3.43 0.94
CA GLY A 337 2.42 2.18 0.58
C GLY A 337 1.76 2.17 -0.79
N ARG A 338 2.19 3.05 -1.71
CA ARG A 338 1.61 3.25 -3.03
C ARG A 338 2.64 3.11 -4.16
N VAL A 339 3.55 2.14 -4.12
CA VAL A 339 4.38 1.88 -5.30
C VAL A 339 4.61 0.38 -5.51
N ALA A 340 4.30 -0.10 -6.72
CA ALA A 340 5.03 -1.23 -7.29
C ALA A 340 6.46 -0.80 -7.52
N ILE A 341 7.38 -1.61 -7.02
CA ILE A 341 8.76 -1.36 -7.32
C ILE A 341 9.08 -2.07 -8.63
N ALA A 342 9.22 -1.27 -9.70
CA ALA A 342 9.90 -1.69 -10.90
C ALA A 342 11.39 -1.86 -10.59
N ALA A 343 11.86 -3.11 -10.52
CA ALA A 343 13.24 -3.47 -10.23
C ALA A 343 13.97 -4.06 -11.43
#